data_AF-X1F9N8-F1
#
_entry.id   AF-X1F9N8-F1
#
_cell.length_a   1.000
_cell.length_b   1.000
_cell.length_c   1.000
_cell.angle_alpha   90.00
_cell.angle_beta   90.00
_cell.angle_gamma   90.00
#
_symmetry.space_group_name_H-M   'P 1'
#
loop_
_entity.id
_entity.type
_entity.pdbx_description
1 polymer ?
#
loop_
_entity_poly.entity_id
_entity_poly.type
_entity_poly.pdbx_seq_one_letter_code
_entity_poly.pdbx_strand_id
1 'polypeptide(L)'
;TERGLRKYTSFNAWAVRALLQDAISRNDNSTFNTQGLEALNFVMNHLQNSTNHGLYHWVLQNGSLPDKSHWTFNNSVYQIGTYQAWMILAMIEVYNFTLNTTLLDWSKEIANFLITYLWDSKTFDFQ
;
A
#
# COMPACT_ATOMS: atom_id res chain seq x y z
N THR A 1 -22.56 1.00 15.02
CA THR A 1 -21.87 -0.03 14.19
C THR A 1 -21.56 0.56 12.83
N GLU A 2 -20.47 1.31 12.74
CA GLU A 2 -20.04 1.87 11.46
C GLU A 2 -19.54 0.73 10.57
N ARG A 3 -20.44 0.15 9.77
CA ARG A 3 -20.07 -0.42 8.46
C ARG A 3 -19.74 0.76 7.53
N GLY A 4 -18.75 1.57 7.92
CA GLY A 4 -18.17 2.56 7.02
C GLY A 4 -17.52 1.82 5.85
N LEU A 5 -17.68 2.35 4.65
CA LEU A 5 -16.95 1.86 3.49
C LEU A 5 -15.44 1.93 3.79
N ARG A 6 -14.70 0.87 3.46
CA ARG A 6 -13.27 0.73 3.76
C ARG A 6 -12.46 0.77 2.47
N LYS A 7 -11.30 1.42 2.53
CA LYS A 7 -10.32 1.42 1.43
C LYS A 7 -9.13 0.57 1.85
N TYR A 8 -8.87 -0.49 1.08
CA TYR A 8 -7.89 -1.52 1.39
C TYR A 8 -6.59 -1.31 0.59
N THR A 9 -5.45 -1.57 1.20
CA THR A 9 -4.14 -1.55 0.52
C THR A 9 -4.10 -2.53 -0.65
N SER A 10 -4.63 -3.74 -0.47
CA SER A 10 -4.69 -4.75 -1.52
C SER A 10 -5.47 -4.28 -2.75
N PHE A 11 -6.67 -3.73 -2.56
CA PHE A 11 -7.48 -3.24 -3.67
C PHE A 11 -6.84 -2.05 -4.38
N ASN A 12 -6.19 -1.13 -3.64
CA ASN A 12 -5.44 -0.04 -4.26
C ASN A 12 -4.25 -0.57 -5.07
N ALA A 13 -3.47 -1.54 -4.55
CA ALA A 13 -2.35 -2.13 -5.28
C ALA A 13 -2.81 -2.72 -6.62
N TRP A 14 -3.89 -3.51 -6.60
CA TRP A 14 -4.43 -4.12 -7.82
C TRP A 14 -5.04 -3.10 -8.78
N ALA A 15 -5.72 -2.06 -8.28
CA ALA A 15 -6.26 -0.98 -9.11
C ALA A 15 -5.14 -0.21 -9.83
N VAL A 16 -4.07 0.15 -9.10
CA VAL A 16 -2.89 0.83 -9.66
C VAL A 16 -2.29 0.00 -10.80
N ARG A 17 -2.08 -1.31 -10.57
CA ARG A 17 -1.54 -2.21 -11.58
C ARG A 17 -2.46 -2.34 -12.80
N ALA A 18 -3.77 -2.51 -12.58
CA ALA A 18 -4.72 -2.63 -13.68
C ALA A 18 -4.74 -1.37 -14.56
N LEU A 19 -4.74 -0.19 -13.95
CA LEU A 19 -4.71 1.09 -14.67
C LEU A 19 -3.38 1.32 -15.38
N LEU A 20 -2.27 0.87 -14.78
CA LEU A 20 -0.95 0.93 -15.43
C LEU A 20 -0.91 0.03 -16.67
N GLN A 21 -1.41 -1.21 -16.56
CA GLN A 21 -1.45 -2.14 -17.69
C GLN A 21 -2.37 -1.64 -18.82
N ASP A 22 -3.52 -1.05 -18.49
CA ASP A 22 -4.37 -0.40 -19.49
C ASP A 22 -3.61 0.72 -20.21
N ALA A 23 -2.93 1.61 -19.47
CA ALA A 23 -2.12 2.68 -20.07
C ALA A 23 -1.01 2.17 -20.98
N ILE A 24 -0.26 1.14 -20.55
CA ILE A 24 0.77 0.48 -21.37
C ILE A 24 0.14 -0.11 -22.64
N SER A 25 -0.97 -0.82 -22.51
CA SER A 25 -1.62 -1.50 -23.64
C SER A 25 -2.15 -0.52 -24.70
N ARG A 26 -2.56 0.68 -24.28
CA ARG A 26 -3.07 1.73 -25.16
C ARG A 26 -1.98 2.66 -25.68
N ASN A 27 -0.77 2.57 -25.13
CA ASN A 27 0.27 3.59 -25.29
C ASN A 27 -0.27 5.00 -24.98
N ASP A 28 -1.11 5.09 -23.94
CA ASP A 28 -1.76 6.33 -23.49
C ASP A 28 -1.78 6.38 -21.96
N ASN A 29 -1.11 7.39 -21.41
CA ASN A 29 -0.90 7.51 -19.97
C ASN A 29 -2.01 8.33 -19.29
N SER A 30 -2.96 8.90 -20.05
CA SER A 30 -3.96 9.85 -19.54
C SER A 30 -4.81 9.28 -18.39
N THR A 31 -5.30 8.05 -18.55
CA THR A 31 -6.14 7.37 -17.56
C THR A 31 -5.35 7.00 -16.31
N PHE A 32 -4.12 6.48 -16.48
CA PHE A 32 -3.23 6.18 -15.36
C PHE A 32 -2.81 7.44 -14.59
N ASN A 33 -2.47 8.52 -15.29
CA ASN A 33 -2.08 9.79 -14.68
C ASN A 33 -3.19 10.41 -13.83
N THR A 34 -4.45 10.17 -14.18
CA THR A 34 -5.59 10.64 -13.39
C THR A 34 -5.88 9.67 -12.25
N GLN A 35 -6.23 8.43 -12.55
CA GLN A 35 -6.80 7.52 -11.55
C GLN A 35 -5.75 6.66 -10.83
N GLY A 36 -4.71 6.22 -11.55
CA GLY A 36 -3.65 5.39 -10.99
C GLY A 36 -2.79 6.15 -10.00
N LEU A 37 -2.44 7.40 -10.33
CA LEU A 37 -1.71 8.29 -9.43
C LEU A 37 -2.58 8.72 -8.23
N GLU A 38 -3.88 8.95 -8.40
CA GLU A 38 -4.79 9.21 -7.27
C GLU A 38 -4.83 8.03 -6.29
N ALA A 39 -4.90 6.79 -6.80
CA ALA A 39 -4.89 5.60 -5.95
C ALA A 39 -3.54 5.45 -5.21
N LEU A 40 -2.42 5.70 -5.87
CA LEU A 40 -1.10 5.72 -5.20
C LEU A 40 -1.03 6.83 -4.15
N ASN A 41 -1.41 8.06 -4.48
CA ASN A 41 -1.41 9.18 -3.54
C ASN A 41 -2.30 8.90 -2.33
N PHE A 42 -3.43 8.24 -2.52
CA PHE A 42 -4.28 7.82 -1.41
C PHE A 42 -3.54 6.84 -0.49
N VAL A 43 -2.82 5.87 -1.06
CA VAL A 43 -2.01 4.92 -0.27
C VAL A 43 -0.94 5.68 0.52
N MET A 44 -0.21 6.59 -0.13
CA MET A 44 0.88 7.33 0.52
C MET A 44 0.37 8.20 1.67
N ASN A 45 -0.78 8.85 1.49
CA ASN A 45 -1.28 9.84 2.44
C ASN A 45 -2.10 9.24 3.59
N HIS A 46 -2.73 8.08 3.37
CA HIS A 46 -3.69 7.53 4.33
C HIS A 46 -3.36 6.10 4.78
N LEU A 47 -2.72 5.30 3.92
CA LEU A 47 -2.39 3.92 4.26
C LEU A 47 -0.95 3.77 4.75
N GLN A 48 -0.07 4.76 4.60
CA GLN A 48 1.24 4.72 5.25
C GLN A 48 1.09 4.83 6.77
N ASN A 49 1.75 3.92 7.48
CA ASN A 49 2.07 4.09 8.86
C ASN A 49 3.47 4.73 9.01
N SER A 50 3.50 5.97 9.46
CA SER A 50 4.73 6.74 9.65
C SER A 50 5.60 6.28 10.83
N THR A 51 5.07 5.46 11.74
CA THR A 51 5.79 4.96 12.92
C THR A 51 6.65 3.74 12.58
N ASN A 52 6.15 2.84 11.73
CA ASN A 52 6.84 1.59 11.42
C ASN A 52 7.21 1.43 9.93
N HIS A 53 6.92 2.44 9.10
CA HIS A 53 7.21 2.46 7.67
C HIS A 53 6.50 1.37 6.84
N GLY A 54 5.51 0.69 7.41
CA GLY A 54 4.62 -0.25 6.72
C GLY A 54 3.31 0.41 6.28
N LEU A 55 2.45 -0.37 5.61
CA LEU A 55 1.10 0.06 5.26
C LEU A 55 0.03 -0.52 6.21
N TYR A 56 -0.98 0.28 6.57
CA TYR A 56 -2.22 -0.22 7.14
C TYR A 56 -2.91 -1.18 6.16
N HIS A 57 -3.59 -2.20 6.67
CA HIS A 57 -4.40 -3.08 5.81
C HIS A 57 -5.52 -2.29 5.13
N TRP A 58 -6.20 -1.41 5.88
CA TRP A 58 -7.26 -0.55 5.37
C TRP A 58 -7.44 0.69 6.24
N VAL A 59 -8.13 1.69 5.66
CA VAL A 59 -8.64 2.87 6.35
C VAL A 59 -10.13 3.06 6.07
N LEU A 60 -10.80 3.89 6.86
CA LEU A 60 -12.16 4.32 6.57
C LEU A 60 -12.18 5.16 5.27
N GLN A 61 -13.34 5.25 4.62
CA GLN A 61 -13.47 5.93 3.32
C GLN A 61 -12.98 7.37 3.32
N ASN A 62 -13.14 8.07 4.45
CA ASN A 62 -12.65 9.43 4.71
C ASN A 62 -11.13 9.52 4.94
N GLY A 63 -10.40 8.40 4.88
CA GLY A 63 -8.96 8.32 5.09
C GLY A 63 -8.54 8.22 6.57
N SER A 64 -9.47 8.22 7.52
CA SER A 64 -9.13 8.08 8.93
C SER A 64 -8.78 6.63 9.27
N LEU A 65 -7.82 6.47 10.17
CA LEU A 65 -7.47 5.17 10.71
C LEU A 65 -8.65 4.58 11.49
N PRO A 66 -8.86 3.26 11.43
CA PRO A 66 -9.73 2.62 12.41
C PRO A 66 -9.12 2.72 13.80
N ASP A 67 -9.95 2.55 14.84
CA ASP A 67 -9.49 2.51 16.23
C ASP A 67 -8.31 1.53 16.40
N LYS A 68 -7.33 1.88 17.24
CA LYS A 68 -6.02 1.20 17.35
C LYS A 68 -6.12 -0.31 17.63
N SER A 69 -7.27 -0.78 18.12
CA SER A 69 -7.57 -2.21 18.25
C SER A 69 -7.66 -2.95 16.91
N HIS A 70 -7.75 -2.28 15.77
CA HIS A 70 -7.84 -2.90 14.44
C HIS A 70 -6.46 -3.08 13.77
N TRP A 71 -5.43 -2.60 14.47
CA TRP A 71 -4.08 -3.12 14.39
C TRP A 71 -3.96 -4.51 15.00
N THR A 72 -4.99 -5.06 15.67
CA THR A 72 -4.91 -6.42 16.19
C THR A 72 -4.58 -7.36 15.04
N PHE A 73 -3.34 -7.84 15.12
CA PHE A 73 -2.64 -8.85 14.35
C PHE A 73 -3.36 -10.21 14.32
N ASN A 74 -4.70 -10.23 14.46
CA ASN A 74 -5.57 -11.36 14.19
C ASN A 74 -5.63 -11.71 12.69
N ASN A 75 -5.16 -10.81 11.82
CA ASN A 75 -4.83 -11.15 10.45
C ASN A 75 -3.43 -11.77 10.47
N SER A 76 -3.31 -13.01 9.99
CA SER A 76 -2.04 -13.76 10.04
C SER A 76 -0.89 -12.94 9.42
N VAL A 77 0.33 -13.14 9.93
CA VAL A 77 1.58 -12.55 9.39
C VAL A 77 1.63 -12.61 7.85
N TYR A 78 1.08 -13.70 7.28
CA TYR A 78 0.91 -13.88 5.85
C TYR A 78 0.05 -12.81 5.17
N GLN A 79 -1.08 -12.41 5.76
CA GLN A 79 -1.95 -11.40 5.16
C GLN A 79 -1.28 -10.03 5.12
N ILE A 80 -0.67 -9.60 6.23
CA ILE A 80 0.07 -8.34 6.30
C ILE A 80 1.18 -8.36 5.24
N GLY A 81 2.01 -9.40 5.24
CA GLY A 81 3.11 -9.50 4.29
C GLY A 81 2.67 -9.50 2.83
N THR A 82 1.54 -10.16 2.54
CA THR A 82 0.97 -10.20 1.19
C THR A 82 0.58 -8.83 0.68
N TYR A 83 -0.09 -8.00 1.49
CA TYR A 83 -0.54 -6.68 1.04
C TYR A 83 0.63 -5.70 0.86
N GLN A 84 1.64 -5.76 1.74
CA GLN A 84 2.88 -4.99 1.55
C GLN A 84 3.55 -5.39 0.24
N ALA A 85 3.71 -6.70 -0.02
CA ALA A 85 4.36 -7.21 -1.23
C ALA A 85 3.62 -6.79 -2.51
N TRP A 86 2.28 -6.83 -2.53
CA TRP A 86 1.51 -6.36 -3.67
C TRP A 86 1.69 -4.86 -3.92
N MET A 87 1.76 -4.04 -2.87
CA MET A 87 1.97 -2.60 -3.04
C MET A 87 3.39 -2.29 -3.49
N ILE A 88 4.41 -2.96 -2.92
CA ILE A 88 5.81 -2.85 -3.38
C ILE A 88 5.88 -3.13 -4.89
N LEU A 89 5.26 -4.23 -5.33
CA LEU A 89 5.23 -4.59 -6.76
C LEU A 89 4.58 -3.48 -7.60
N ALA A 90 3.42 -2.97 -7.17
CA ALA A 90 2.74 -1.89 -7.88
C ALA A 90 3.60 -0.62 -7.97
N MET A 91 4.27 -0.22 -6.87
CA MET A 91 5.14 0.94 -6.84
C MET A 91 6.35 0.79 -7.76
N ILE A 92 6.98 -0.39 -7.81
CA ILE A 92 8.11 -0.67 -8.69
C ILE A 92 7.69 -0.65 -10.16
N GLU A 93 6.54 -1.24 -10.50
CA GLU A 93 6.01 -1.21 -11.87
C GLU A 93 5.74 0.24 -12.33
N VAL A 94 5.16 1.07 -11.46
CA VAL A 94 4.92 2.48 -11.76
C VAL A 94 6.24 3.27 -11.83
N TYR A 95 7.21 2.99 -10.97
CA TYR A 95 8.54 3.56 -11.08
C TYR A 95 9.17 3.24 -12.44
N ASN A 96 9.14 1.99 -12.88
CA ASN A 96 9.71 1.61 -14.19
C ASN A 96 9.00 2.31 -15.36
N PHE A 97 7.72 2.63 -15.20
CA PHE A 97 6.94 3.33 -16.21
C PHE A 97 7.13 4.86 -16.22
N THR A 98 7.31 5.47 -15.05
CA THR A 98 7.29 6.93 -14.87
C THR A 98 8.64 7.53 -14.47
N LEU A 99 9.59 6.69 -14.07
CA LEU A 99 10.86 7.05 -13.42
C LEU A 99 10.69 7.91 -12.16
N ASN A 100 9.53 7.84 -11.50
CA ASN A 100 9.27 8.54 -10.25
C ASN A 100 10.04 7.89 -9.08
N THR A 101 11.20 8.44 -8.75
CA THR A 101 12.11 7.91 -7.72
C THR A 101 11.50 7.90 -6.33
N THR A 102 10.53 8.77 -6.04
CA THR A 102 9.80 8.74 -4.77
C THR A 102 9.17 7.36 -4.57
N LEU A 103 8.48 6.81 -5.58
CA LEU A 103 7.86 5.49 -5.46
C LEU A 103 8.87 4.37 -5.21
N LEU A 104 10.07 4.48 -5.78
CA LEU A 104 11.15 3.54 -5.52
C LEU A 104 11.61 3.61 -4.06
N ASP A 105 11.82 4.80 -3.51
CA ASP A 105 12.27 4.96 -2.12
C ASP A 105 11.23 4.44 -1.13
N TRP A 106 9.97 4.75 -1.37
CA TRP A 106 8.86 4.21 -0.59
C TRP A 106 8.74 2.70 -0.66
N SER A 107 8.92 2.10 -1.85
CA SER A 107 8.92 0.64 -1.99
C SER A 107 10.05 -0.02 -1.17
N LYS A 108 11.21 0.63 -1.04
CA LYS A 108 12.33 0.16 -0.22
C LYS A 108 12.02 0.27 1.28
N GLU A 109 11.38 1.36 1.72
CA GLU A 109 10.94 1.50 3.11
C GLU A 109 9.99 0.38 3.52
N ILE A 110 8.98 0.10 2.69
CA ILE A 110 8.01 -0.96 2.94
C ILE A 110 8.69 -2.35 2.87
N ALA A 111 9.64 -2.54 1.94
CA ALA A 111 10.41 -3.79 1.85
C ALA A 111 11.27 -4.01 3.10
N ASN A 112 11.90 -2.97 3.63
CA ASN A 112 12.68 -3.04 4.87
C ASN A 112 11.79 -3.36 6.08
N PHE A 113 10.60 -2.74 6.17
CA PHE A 113 9.59 -3.12 7.15
C PHE A 113 9.24 -4.61 7.04
N LEU A 114 8.94 -5.08 5.82
CA LEU A 114 8.56 -6.47 5.57
C LEU A 114 9.66 -7.45 5.97
N ILE A 115 10.91 -7.16 5.59
CA ILE A 115 12.10 -7.96 5.94
C ILE A 115 12.25 -8.03 7.46
N THR A 116 12.22 -6.89 8.14
CA THR A 116 12.39 -6.82 9.59
C THR A 116 11.25 -7.55 10.30
N TYR A 117 10.02 -7.36 9.84
CA TYR A 117 8.83 -7.97 10.43
C TYR A 117 8.74 -9.49 10.21
N LEU A 118 9.07 -9.97 9.00
CA LEU A 118 8.97 -11.40 8.65
C LEU A 118 10.16 -12.23 9.13
N TRP A 119 11.37 -11.67 9.12
CA TRP A 119 12.57 -12.43 9.47
C TRP A 119 12.97 -12.33 10.93
N ASP A 120 12.71 -11.21 11.61
CA ASP A 120 13.27 -11.04 12.95
C ASP A 120 12.46 -11.76 14.03
N SER A 121 11.17 -12.09 13.80
CA SER A 121 10.26 -12.92 14.65
C SER A 121 10.19 -12.64 16.17
N LYS A 122 11.04 -11.76 16.70
CA LYS A 122 11.00 -11.21 18.03
C LYS A 122 9.95 -10.12 17.98
N THR A 123 8.74 -10.50 18.37
CA THR A 123 7.72 -9.64 18.98
C THR A 123 8.07 -8.16 18.91
N PHE A 124 7.68 -7.50 17.83
CA PHE A 124 7.61 -6.05 17.81
C PHE A 124 6.67 -5.64 18.95
N ASP A 125 7.20 -5.10 20.03
CA ASP A 125 6.41 -4.38 21.01
C ASP A 125 6.00 -3.05 20.37
N PHE A 126 4.78 -2.99 19.89
CA PHE A 126 4.18 -1.76 19.39
C PHE A 126 3.59 -0.99 20.58
N GLN A 127 4.30 0.04 21.04
CA GLN A 127 3.81 1.01 22.03
C GLN A 127 2.77 1.97 21.42
#